data_AF-A0A970HS52-F1
#
_entry.id   AF-A0A970HS52-F1
#
_cell.length_a   1.000
_cell.length_b   1.000
_cell.length_c   1.000
_cell.angle_alpha   90.00
_cell.angle_beta   90.00
_cell.angle_gamma   90.00
#
_symmetry.space_group_name_H-M   'P 1'
#
loop_
_entity.id
_entity.type
_entity.pdbx_description
1 polymer ?
#
loop_
_entity_poly.entity_id
_entity_poly.type
_entity_poly.pdbx_seq_one_letter_code
_entity_poly.pdbx_strand_id
1 'polypeptide(L)'
;MKKVYDCFQAADILLPPEAADISKWAVIACDQYTSEPEYWRECASHIGHVPSTYRCILPEAFLSDATSKKIASINDAMRDYLYN
;
A
#
# COMPACT_ATOMS: atom_id res chain seq x y z
N MET A 1 2.34 -25.00 -29.28
CA MET A 1 1.22 -24.55 -28.44
C MET A 1 1.71 -23.44 -27.50
N LYS A 2 1.08 -22.26 -27.50
CA LYS A 2 1.31 -21.23 -26.47
C LYS A 2 0.64 -21.68 -25.18
N LYS A 3 1.34 -21.67 -24.04
CA LYS A 3 0.71 -21.84 -22.73
C LYS A 3 -0.24 -20.66 -22.50
N VAL A 4 -1.51 -20.97 -22.30
CA VAL A 4 -2.50 -20.02 -21.76
C VAL A 4 -2.50 -20.25 -20.26
N TYR A 5 -2.17 -19.21 -19.50
CA TYR A 5 -2.30 -19.25 -18.04
C TYR A 5 -3.68 -18.73 -17.68
N ASP A 6 -4.28 -19.34 -16.67
CA ASP A 6 -5.50 -18.83 -16.08
C ASP A 6 -5.18 -17.48 -15.41
N CYS A 7 -6.01 -16.46 -15.66
CA CYS A 7 -5.77 -15.12 -15.11
C CYS A 7 -6.16 -15.03 -13.63
N PHE A 8 -6.86 -16.04 -13.10
CA PHE A 8 -7.19 -16.16 -11.69
C PHE A 8 -6.64 -17.46 -11.12
N GLN A 9 -5.89 -17.35 -10.02
CA GLN A 9 -5.43 -18.48 -9.23
C GLN A 9 -5.82 -18.25 -7.78
N ALA A 10 -5.92 -19.33 -7.00
CA ALA A 10 -6.10 -19.21 -5.55
C ALA A 10 -4.93 -18.41 -4.95
N ALA A 11 -5.24 -17.44 -4.11
CA ALA A 11 -4.26 -16.61 -3.42
C ALA A 11 -4.65 -16.50 -1.94
N ASP A 12 -3.64 -16.39 -1.08
CA ASP A 12 -3.86 -16.11 0.33
C ASP A 12 -4.29 -14.65 0.50
N ILE A 13 -5.47 -14.43 1.08
CA ILE A 13 -5.96 -13.09 1.41
C ILE A 13 -5.52 -12.78 2.84
N LEU A 14 -4.53 -11.91 2.96
CA LEU A 14 -4.06 -11.45 4.27
C LEU A 14 -5.00 -10.39 4.82
N LEU A 15 -5.47 -10.60 6.05
CA LEU A 15 -6.27 -9.65 6.80
C LEU A 15 -5.44 -9.04 7.93
N PRO A 16 -5.71 -7.79 8.32
CA PRO A 16 -5.06 -7.22 9.50
C PRO A 16 -5.40 -7.99 10.78
N PRO A 17 -4.57 -7.88 11.83
CA PRO A 17 -4.92 -8.36 13.16
C PRO A 17 -6.22 -7.70 13.66
N GLU A 18 -6.98 -8.42 14.49
CA GLU A 18 -8.25 -7.94 15.05
C GLU A 18 -8.12 -6.62 15.83
N ALA A 19 -6.95 -6.37 16.43
CA ALA A 19 -6.66 -5.15 17.17
C ALA A 19 -6.38 -3.92 16.27
N ALA A 20 -6.27 -4.10 14.95
CA ALA A 20 -5.99 -2.99 14.04
C ALA A 20 -7.23 -2.10 13.84
N ASP A 21 -7.00 -0.79 13.80
CA ASP A 21 -8.02 0.18 13.44
C ASP A 21 -8.27 0.12 11.92
N ILE A 22 -9.35 -0.55 11.53
CA ILE A 22 -9.74 -0.75 10.12
C ILE A 22 -9.91 0.58 9.38
N SER A 23 -10.32 1.65 10.06
CA SER A 23 -10.50 2.98 9.44
C SER A 23 -9.19 3.61 8.97
N LYS A 24 -8.07 3.21 9.58
CA LYS A 24 -6.72 3.64 9.22
C LYS A 24 -5.95 2.59 8.43
N TRP A 25 -6.38 1.33 8.51
CA TRP A 25 -5.77 0.23 7.79
C TRP A 25 -6.02 0.33 6.29
N ALA A 26 -7.28 0.49 5.89
CA ALA A 26 -7.69 0.42 4.49
C ALA A 26 -7.32 1.70 3.74
N VAL A 27 -6.58 1.55 2.65
CA VAL A 27 -6.34 2.62 1.67
C VAL A 27 -6.89 2.18 0.33
N ILE A 28 -7.79 3.01 -0.21
CA ILE A 28 -8.37 2.79 -1.53
C ILE A 28 -7.57 3.61 -2.53
N ALA A 29 -6.67 2.94 -3.26
CA ALA A 29 -5.97 3.52 -4.41
C ALA A 29 -6.86 3.43 -5.67
N CYS A 30 -8.07 3.98 -5.60
CA CYS A 30 -8.88 4.21 -6.79
C CYS A 30 -8.40 5.48 -7.49
N ASP A 31 -8.69 5.62 -8.78
CA ASP A 31 -8.20 6.64 -9.73
C ASP A 31 -8.52 8.12 -9.38
N GLN A 32 -8.92 8.39 -8.14
CA GLN A 32 -9.19 9.72 -7.62
C GLN A 32 -7.98 10.19 -6.81
N TYR A 33 -7.49 11.40 -7.09
CA TYR A 33 -6.45 12.08 -6.32
C TYR A 33 -5.05 11.42 -6.34
N THR A 34 -4.80 10.49 -7.27
CA THR A 34 -3.53 9.74 -7.38
C THR A 34 -2.31 10.66 -7.52
N SER A 35 -2.47 11.79 -8.22
CA SER A 35 -1.42 12.78 -8.48
C SER A 35 -1.47 14.01 -7.57
N GLU A 36 -2.32 14.05 -6.54
CA GLU A 36 -2.49 15.21 -5.63
C GLU A 36 -1.66 15.08 -4.34
N PRO A 37 -0.50 15.76 -4.20
CA PRO A 37 0.40 15.56 -3.07
C PRO A 37 -0.17 16.01 -1.71
N GLU A 38 -1.07 17.00 -1.71
CA GLU A 38 -1.78 17.48 -0.52
C GLU A 38 -2.63 16.37 0.10
N TYR A 39 -3.45 15.69 -0.72
CA TYR A 39 -4.29 14.58 -0.30
C TYR A 39 -3.47 13.47 0.38
N TRP A 40 -2.35 13.08 -0.22
CA TRP A 40 -1.48 12.04 0.33
C TRP A 40 -0.78 12.47 1.63
N ARG A 41 -0.46 13.75 1.79
CA ARG A 41 0.07 14.29 3.06
C ARG A 41 -0.98 14.30 4.16
N GLU A 42 -2.22 14.66 3.85
CA GLU A 42 -3.33 14.60 4.80
C GLU A 42 -3.63 13.16 5.22
N CYS A 43 -3.63 12.22 4.27
CA CYS A 43 -3.77 10.80 4.53
C CYS A 43 -2.67 10.29 5.48
N ALA A 44 -1.41 10.64 5.22
CA ALA A 44 -0.29 10.31 6.10
C ALA A 44 -0.46 10.89 7.51
N SER A 45 -0.93 12.14 7.62
CA SER A 45 -1.20 12.78 8.91
C SER A 45 -2.34 12.10 9.67
N HIS A 46 -3.39 11.67 8.98
CA HIS A 46 -4.54 10.99 9.59
C HIS A 46 -4.17 9.61 10.14
N ILE A 47 -3.38 8.85 9.37
CA ILE A 47 -2.90 7.52 9.75
C ILE A 47 -1.90 7.64 10.91
N GLY A 48 -0.96 8.58 10.83
CA GLY A 48 0.10 8.72 11.82
C GLY A 48 1.00 7.48 11.84
N HIS A 49 1.26 6.93 13.03
CA HIS A 49 2.23 5.83 13.21
C HIS A 49 1.61 4.42 13.25
N VAL A 50 0.29 4.28 13.12
CA VAL A 50 -0.37 2.97 13.18
C VAL A 50 -0.15 2.15 11.91
N PRO A 51 -0.19 0.80 11.96
CA PRO A 51 -0.15 -0.04 10.77
C PRO A 51 -1.25 0.34 9.76
N SER A 52 -0.88 0.39 8.49
CA SER A 52 -1.77 0.75 7.38
C SER A 52 -1.22 0.28 6.03
N THR A 53 -2.10 -0.06 5.10
CA THR A 53 -1.71 -0.37 3.71
C THR A 53 -1.20 0.85 2.96
N TYR A 54 -1.36 2.07 3.48
CA TYR A 54 -0.70 3.28 2.97
C TYR A 54 0.81 3.11 2.78
N ARG A 55 1.46 2.37 3.70
CA ARG A 55 2.90 2.10 3.65
C ARG A 55 3.29 1.09 2.58
N CYS A 56 2.31 0.43 1.96
CA CYS A 56 2.50 -0.60 0.95
C CYS A 56 2.25 -0.09 -0.48
N ILE A 57 1.95 1.19 -0.67
CA ILE A 57 1.61 1.77 -1.98
C ILE A 57 2.58 2.88 -2.39
N LEU A 58 2.73 3.07 -3.70
CA LEU A 58 3.47 4.18 -4.29
C LEU A 58 2.50 5.07 -5.09
N PRO A 59 2.01 6.17 -4.51
CA PRO A 59 1.19 7.15 -5.20
C PRO A 59 1.87 7.79 -6.41
N GLU A 60 1.09 8.13 -7.44
CA GLU A 60 1.56 8.84 -8.63
C GLU A 60 2.19 10.20 -8.28
N ALA A 61 1.59 10.90 -7.29
CA ALA A 61 2.07 12.17 -6.73
C ALA A 61 3.54 12.13 -6.27
N PHE A 62 4.12 10.93 -6.11
CA PHE A 62 5.46 10.69 -5.60
C PHE A 62 6.39 9.98 -6.58
N LEU A 63 6.01 9.85 -7.86
CA LEU A 63 6.83 9.17 -8.87
C LEU A 63 8.04 10.00 -9.35
N SER A 64 8.01 11.32 -9.19
CA SER A 64 9.07 12.23 -9.67
C SER A 64 10.33 12.22 -8.80
N ASP A 65 10.22 11.89 -7.49
CA ASP A 65 11.31 12.05 -6.52
C ASP A 65 11.63 10.76 -5.76
N ALA A 66 12.91 10.38 -5.77
CA ALA A 66 13.50 9.35 -4.90
C ALA A 66 12.77 7.98 -4.89
N THR A 67 12.17 7.61 -6.01
CA THR A 67 11.35 6.39 -6.21
C THR A 67 12.01 5.12 -5.68
N SER A 68 13.33 4.95 -5.91
CA SER A 68 14.05 3.76 -5.44
C SER A 68 14.07 3.64 -3.90
N LYS A 69 14.21 4.75 -3.17
CA LYS A 69 14.18 4.74 -1.69
C LYS A 69 12.78 4.47 -1.17
N LYS A 70 11.75 5.06 -1.80
CA LYS A 70 10.35 4.79 -1.44
C LYS A 70 9.99 3.32 -1.68
N ILE A 71 10.36 2.77 -2.83
CA ILE A 71 10.17 1.34 -3.14
C ILE A 71 10.86 0.46 -2.09
N ALA A 72 12.10 0.80 -1.70
CA ALA A 72 12.79 0.05 -0.64
C ALA A 72 12.00 0.08 0.68
N SER A 73 11.55 1.25 1.12
CA SER A 73 10.75 1.37 2.35
C SER A 73 9.39 0.67 2.28
N ILE A 74 8.75 0.64 1.11
CA ILE A 74 7.50 -0.09 0.88
C ILE A 74 7.73 -1.59 1.02
N ASN A 75 8.80 -2.10 0.40
CA ASN A 75 9.15 -3.51 0.50
C ASN A 75 9.55 -3.91 1.93
N ASP A 76 10.20 -3.03 2.68
CA ASP A 76 10.50 -3.23 4.10
C ASP A 76 9.19 -3.30 4.91
N ALA A 77 8.27 -2.36 4.73
CA ALA A 77 6.97 -2.38 5.41
C ALA A 77 6.14 -3.64 5.10
N MET A 78 6.15 -4.10 3.84
CA MET A 78 5.50 -5.36 3.45
C MET A 78 6.12 -6.56 4.17
N ARG A 79 7.44 -6.62 4.29
CA ARG A 79 8.12 -7.68 5.04
C ARG A 79 7.78 -7.60 6.52
N ASP A 80 7.80 -6.41 7.10
CA ASP A 80 7.49 -6.22 8.51
C ASP A 80 6.07 -6.72 8.84
N TYR A 81 5.08 -6.44 7.99
CA TYR A 81 3.71 -6.94 8.20
C TYR A 81 3.54 -8.45 8.04
N LEU A 82 4.47 -9.14 7.38
CA LEU A 82 4.43 -10.60 7.23
C LEU A 82 5.08 -11.34 8.40
N TYR A 83 6.03 -10.69 9.09
CA TYR A 83 6.92 -11.38 10.02
C TYR A 83 6.93 -10.81 11.45
N ASN A 84 6.29 -9.66 11.69
CA ASN A 84 6.21 -8.99 12.99
C ASN A 84 4.76 -8.62 13.33
#